data_AF-A0A951NL16-F1
#
_entry.id   AF-A0A951NL16-F1
#
_cell.length_a   1.000
_cell.length_b   1.000
_cell.length_c   1.000
_cell.angle_alpha   90.00
_cell.angle_beta   90.00
_cell.angle_gamma   90.00
#
_symmetry.space_group_name_H-M   'P 1'
#
loop_
_entity.id
_entity.type
_entity.pdbx_description
1 polymer ?
#
loop_
_entity_poly.entity_id
_entity_poly.type
_entity_poly.pdbx_seq_one_letter_code
_entity_poly.pdbx_strand_id
1 'polypeptide(L)'
;MTGAAAGTPAGRRARFVALLAIPLLAFPLVLTACGGRGILRGIFGEQGTFLVRHSRSRPLAIWAGEERLGIADSGSVACFGSVKTGSFRARATVADDTTTVRATSVVLTPEDPLLWDVDQNQTLPGRVHAQLCEDRS
;
A
#
# COMPACT_ATOMS: atom_id res chain seq x y z
N MET A 1 49.92 30.21 -42.90
CA MET A 1 51.07 30.38 -41.99
C MET A 1 50.60 31.15 -40.78
N THR A 2 50.81 30.59 -39.57
CA THR A 2 50.97 31.24 -38.24
C THR A 2 50.03 32.42 -37.89
N GLY A 3 49.22 32.44 -36.83
CA GLY A 3 49.25 31.74 -35.55
C GLY A 3 49.08 32.78 -34.43
N ALA A 4 48.11 32.53 -33.52
CA ALA A 4 47.97 33.06 -32.14
C ALA A 4 47.90 34.61 -31.95
N ALA A 5 47.33 35.20 -30.90
CA ALA A 5 47.03 34.69 -29.57
C ALA A 5 45.89 35.49 -28.92
N ALA A 6 45.28 34.86 -27.93
CA ALA A 6 44.29 35.39 -27.02
C ALA A 6 44.83 36.52 -26.14
N GLY A 7 43.92 37.41 -25.72
CA GLY A 7 44.15 38.39 -24.66
C GLY A 7 42.83 38.69 -23.95
N THR A 8 42.58 38.01 -22.84
CA THR A 8 41.48 38.28 -21.92
C THR A 8 41.97 39.19 -20.80
N PRO A 9 41.26 40.27 -20.43
CA PRO A 9 41.41 40.89 -19.12
C PRO A 9 40.23 40.56 -18.21
N ALA A 10 40.59 40.14 -17.01
CA ALA A 10 39.72 39.93 -15.86
C ALA A 10 38.98 41.21 -15.44
N GLY A 11 37.81 41.06 -14.83
CA GLY A 11 37.30 42.12 -13.96
C GLY A 11 35.81 42.14 -13.65
N ARG A 12 35.52 41.89 -12.38
CA ARG A 12 34.60 42.70 -11.55
C ARG A 12 33.09 42.46 -11.68
N ARG A 13 32.61 41.63 -10.75
CA ARG A 13 31.36 41.75 -9.98
C ARG A 13 30.43 42.90 -10.39
N ALA A 14 29.24 42.54 -10.90
CA ALA A 14 28.04 43.35 -10.76
C ALA A 14 26.85 42.41 -10.48
N ARG A 15 26.39 42.46 -9.23
CA ARG A 15 25.06 41.96 -8.84
C ARG A 15 24.04 42.94 -9.44
N PHE A 16 23.14 42.47 -10.29
CA PHE A 16 21.85 43.14 -10.46
C PHE A 16 20.77 42.07 -10.66
N VAL A 17 19.88 42.05 -9.68
CA VAL A 17 18.60 41.36 -9.67
C VAL A 17 17.73 41.98 -10.76
N ALA A 18 17.20 41.16 -11.67
CA ALA A 18 16.05 41.54 -12.48
C ALA A 18 15.13 40.32 -12.62
N LEU A 19 14.00 40.44 -11.95
CA LEU A 19 12.84 39.56 -11.99
C LEU A 19 12.16 39.57 -13.37
N LEU A 20 11.33 38.53 -13.57
CA LEU A 20 10.16 38.45 -14.46
C LEU A 20 10.41 38.25 -15.96
N ALA A 21 10.15 37.03 -16.44
CA ALA A 21 8.88 36.72 -17.12
C ALA A 21 8.88 35.26 -17.61
N ILE A 22 7.92 34.48 -17.12
CA ILE A 22 7.52 33.17 -17.65
C ILE A 22 6.49 33.42 -18.76
N PRO A 23 6.66 32.81 -19.93
CA PRO A 23 5.55 32.05 -20.53
C PRO A 23 6.07 30.69 -21.01
N LEU A 24 5.74 29.56 -20.36
CA LEU A 24 4.49 28.80 -20.55
C LEU A 24 4.02 28.80 -22.01
N LEU A 25 4.74 28.06 -22.86
CA LEU A 25 4.16 27.53 -24.10
C LEU A 25 4.36 26.01 -24.16
N ALA A 26 3.22 25.36 -23.95
CA ALA A 26 2.94 23.94 -24.04
C ALA A 26 3.55 23.29 -25.29
N PHE A 27 4.34 22.23 -25.05
CA PHE A 27 4.59 21.18 -26.02
C PHE A 27 3.89 19.90 -25.50
N PRO A 28 2.71 19.53 -26.02
CA PRO A 28 2.14 18.22 -25.72
C PRO A 28 2.71 17.25 -26.76
N LEU A 29 3.83 16.61 -26.44
CA LEU A 29 4.23 15.40 -27.16
C LEU A 29 3.78 14.19 -26.33
N VAL A 30 2.63 13.67 -26.74
CA VAL A 30 2.08 12.37 -26.34
C VAL A 30 2.94 11.26 -26.95
N LEU A 31 2.94 10.09 -26.29
CA LEU A 31 3.58 8.81 -26.61
C LEU A 31 4.97 8.67 -25.94
N THR A 32 5.23 7.74 -25.02
CA THR A 32 4.86 6.31 -25.05
C THR A 32 4.80 5.70 -23.65
N ALA A 33 3.85 4.78 -23.50
CA ALA A 33 3.66 3.88 -22.38
C ALA A 33 4.91 3.03 -22.09
N CYS A 34 5.43 3.15 -20.87
CA CYS A 34 5.81 2.07 -19.95
C CYS A 34 6.27 2.72 -18.64
N GLY A 35 5.37 3.48 -18.01
CA GLY A 35 5.66 4.18 -16.77
C GLY A 35 5.74 3.19 -15.62
N GLY A 36 6.96 2.89 -15.18
CA GLY A 36 7.26 2.12 -13.98
C GLY A 36 6.48 2.65 -12.78
N ARG A 37 5.41 1.94 -12.42
CA ARG A 37 4.53 2.21 -11.28
C ARG A 37 5.11 1.71 -9.94
N GLY A 38 6.44 1.69 -9.80
CA GLY A 38 7.12 0.90 -8.78
C GLY A 38 7.85 1.63 -7.65
N ILE A 39 8.12 2.95 -7.72
CA ILE A 39 9.19 3.53 -6.88
C ILE A 39 8.73 4.65 -5.92
N LEU A 40 7.47 5.11 -5.97
CA LEU A 40 6.97 6.15 -5.04
C LEU A 40 5.87 5.69 -4.06
N ARG A 41 5.52 4.40 -4.05
CA ARG A 41 4.51 3.82 -3.14
C ARG A 41 5.03 3.45 -1.73
N GLY A 42 6.30 3.72 -1.44
CA GLY A 42 6.97 3.26 -0.21
C GLY A 42 6.94 4.21 1.00
N ILE A 43 6.26 5.36 0.96
CA ILE A 43 6.36 6.39 2.02
C ILE A 43 5.11 6.49 2.89
N PHE A 44 3.92 6.23 2.34
CA PHE A 44 2.71 5.96 3.10
C PHE A 44 2.45 4.46 2.95
N GLY A 45 2.56 3.70 4.03
CA GLY A 45 2.39 2.24 3.97
C GLY A 45 1.10 1.90 3.25
N GLU A 46 1.20 1.15 2.15
CA GLU A 46 0.02 0.78 1.39
C GLU A 46 -0.90 -0.10 2.25
N GLN A 47 -2.20 0.11 2.07
CA GLN A 47 -3.24 -0.61 2.79
C GLN A 47 -3.94 -1.56 1.83
N GLY A 48 -4.29 -2.74 2.32
CA GLY A 48 -5.05 -3.75 1.60
C GLY A 48 -6.21 -4.26 2.43
N THR A 49 -7.12 -4.97 1.76
CA THR A 49 -8.30 -5.55 2.41
C THR A 49 -8.02 -7.00 2.82
N PHE A 50 -8.07 -7.25 4.12
CA PHE A 50 -7.98 -8.58 4.69
C PHE A 50 -9.37 -9.01 5.18
N LEU A 51 -9.79 -10.19 4.76
CA LEU A 51 -11.10 -10.75 5.06
C LEU A 51 -10.91 -12.00 5.90
N VAL A 52 -11.80 -12.21 6.86
CA VAL A 52 -11.76 -13.40 7.71
C VAL A 52 -13.12 -14.06 7.72
N ARG A 53 -13.14 -15.35 7.37
CA ARG A 53 -14.31 -16.21 7.53
C ARG A 53 -14.11 -17.14 8.72
N HIS A 54 -15.12 -17.18 9.57
CA HIS A 54 -15.21 -18.10 10.69
C HIS A 54 -16.67 -18.52 10.93
N SER A 55 -16.90 -19.81 11.17
CA SER A 55 -18.23 -20.41 11.26
C SER A 55 -18.51 -21.09 12.61
N ARG A 56 -17.56 -21.13 13.56
CA ARG A 56 -17.81 -21.73 14.88
C ARG A 56 -18.40 -20.72 15.85
N SER A 57 -19.01 -21.23 16.92
CA SER A 57 -19.86 -20.46 17.83
C SER A 57 -19.16 -19.36 18.63
N ARG A 58 -17.84 -19.39 18.79
CA ARG A 58 -17.12 -18.40 19.60
C ARG A 58 -16.49 -17.31 18.73
N PRO A 59 -16.64 -16.02 19.06
CA PRO A 59 -15.98 -14.95 18.34
C PRO A 59 -14.46 -15.06 18.48
N LEU A 60 -13.75 -14.62 17.43
CA LEU A 60 -12.29 -14.65 17.38
C LEU A 60 -11.72 -13.24 17.29
N ALA A 61 -10.69 -12.95 18.08
CA ALA A 61 -9.87 -11.77 17.88
C ALA A 61 -8.82 -12.06 16.80
N ILE A 62 -8.79 -11.19 15.79
CA ILE A 62 -7.92 -11.32 14.62
C ILE A 62 -6.74 -10.37 14.76
N TRP A 63 -5.55 -10.90 14.50
CA TRP A 63 -4.29 -10.17 14.58
C TRP A 63 -3.51 -10.30 13.27
N ALA A 64 -2.84 -9.23 12.86
CA ALA A 64 -1.86 -9.20 11.78
C ALA A 64 -0.48 -8.81 12.36
N GLY A 65 0.40 -9.78 12.51
CA GLY A 65 1.60 -9.60 13.32
C GLY A 65 1.22 -9.34 14.78
N GLU A 66 1.63 -8.20 15.32
CA GLU A 66 1.29 -7.75 16.68
C GLU A 66 0.10 -6.79 16.73
N GLU A 67 -0.45 -6.39 15.59
CA GLU A 67 -1.59 -5.48 15.52
C GLU A 67 -2.90 -6.26 15.60
N ARG A 68 -3.79 -5.87 16.52
CA ARG A 68 -5.15 -6.40 16.60
C ARG A 68 -6.03 -5.68 15.59
N LEU A 69 -6.58 -6.42 14.63
CA LEU A 69 -7.46 -5.88 13.59
C LEU A 69 -8.90 -5.71 14.08
N GLY A 70 -9.39 -6.65 14.89
CA GLY A 70 -10.76 -6.60 15.42
C GLY A 70 -11.30 -7.96 15.81
N ILE A 71 -12.63 -8.09 15.81
CA ILE A 71 -13.36 -9.33 16.11
C ILE A 71 -14.00 -9.87 14.83
N ALA A 72 -13.88 -11.18 14.61
CA ALA A 72 -14.64 -11.92 13.61
C ALA A 72 -15.72 -12.74 14.31
N ASP A 73 -16.98 -12.33 14.12
CA ASP A 73 -18.14 -13.04 14.65
C ASP A 73 -18.49 -14.26 13.80
N SER A 74 -19.06 -15.26 14.47
CA SER A 74 -19.49 -16.52 13.86
C SER A 74 -20.46 -16.32 12.70
N GLY A 75 -20.29 -17.11 11.64
CA GLY A 75 -21.26 -17.21 10.55
C GLY A 75 -21.24 -16.04 9.57
N SER A 76 -20.22 -15.17 9.66
CA SER A 76 -20.05 -14.01 8.79
C SER A 76 -18.63 -13.89 8.26
N VAL A 77 -18.44 -13.01 7.28
CA VAL A 77 -17.11 -12.58 6.83
C VAL A 77 -16.84 -11.23 7.49
N ALA A 78 -15.78 -11.17 8.30
CA ALA A 78 -15.26 -9.93 8.86
C ALA A 78 -14.34 -9.25 7.85
N CYS A 79 -14.48 -7.94 7.71
CA CYS A 79 -13.74 -7.13 6.75
C CYS A 79 -12.79 -6.16 7.46
N PHE A 80 -11.51 -6.20 7.10
CA PHE A 80 -10.49 -5.29 7.60
C PHE A 80 -9.88 -4.54 6.40
N GLY A 81 -10.39 -3.35 6.09
CA GLY A 81 -10.06 -2.61 4.86
C GLY A 81 -8.72 -1.84 4.90
N SER A 82 -8.15 -1.65 6.08
CA SER A 82 -6.96 -0.80 6.30
C SER A 82 -5.78 -1.57 6.87
N VAL A 83 -5.55 -2.79 6.39
CA VAL A 83 -4.44 -3.63 6.87
C VAL A 83 -3.17 -3.30 6.11
N LYS A 84 -2.06 -3.10 6.83
CA LYS A 84 -0.76 -2.85 6.22
C LYS A 84 -0.36 -4.01 5.30
N THR A 85 -0.08 -3.70 4.04
CA THR A 85 0.31 -4.69 3.03
C THR A 85 1.71 -5.24 3.30
N GLY A 86 2.00 -6.42 2.75
CA GLY A 86 3.25 -7.15 2.92
C GLY A 86 3.03 -8.55 3.46
N SER A 87 4.12 -9.20 3.89
CA SER A 87 4.07 -10.51 4.51
C SER A 87 3.93 -10.39 6.02
N PHE A 88 2.92 -11.03 6.61
CA PHE A 88 2.72 -11.04 8.06
C PHE A 88 2.14 -12.38 8.54
N ARG A 89 2.22 -12.62 9.84
CA ARG A 89 1.57 -13.75 10.48
C ARG A 89 0.18 -13.35 10.96
N ALA A 90 -0.85 -13.88 10.34
CA ALA A 90 -2.22 -13.74 10.83
C ALA A 90 -2.45 -14.72 12.00
N ARG A 91 -3.12 -14.25 13.06
CA ARG A 91 -3.50 -15.09 14.21
C ARG A 91 -4.97 -14.88 14.54
N ALA A 92 -5.63 -15.96 14.91
CA ALA A 92 -6.97 -15.95 15.44
C ALA A 92 -6.92 -16.51 16.87
N THR A 93 -7.24 -15.66 17.84
CA THR A 93 -7.34 -16.04 19.26
C THR A 93 -8.81 -16.04 19.66
N VAL A 94 -9.14 -16.83 20.68
CA VAL A 94 -10.46 -16.73 21.33
C VAL A 94 -10.64 -15.29 21.84
N ALA A 95 -11.77 -14.63 21.58
CA ALA A 95 -11.89 -13.18 21.82
C ALA A 95 -11.79 -12.76 23.31
N ASP A 96 -12.21 -13.64 24.21
CA ASP A 96 -12.20 -13.50 25.67
C ASP A 96 -10.94 -14.07 26.36
N ASP A 97 -9.96 -14.53 25.59
CA ASP A 97 -8.72 -15.13 26.10
C ASP A 97 -7.52 -14.89 25.15
N THR A 98 -6.34 -15.34 25.53
CA THR A 98 -5.10 -15.31 24.75
C THR A 98 -4.85 -16.61 23.99
N THR A 99 -5.69 -17.63 24.16
CA THR A 99 -5.55 -18.92 23.48
C THR A 99 -5.63 -18.76 21.96
N THR A 100 -4.53 -19.08 21.27
CA THR A 100 -4.47 -19.09 19.81
C THR A 100 -5.13 -20.34 19.25
N VAL A 101 -6.13 -20.15 18.39
CA VAL A 101 -6.86 -21.24 17.72
C VAL A 101 -6.15 -21.62 16.41
N ARG A 102 -5.76 -20.61 15.64
CA ARG A 102 -5.10 -20.76 14.34
C ARG A 102 -4.14 -19.61 14.07
N ALA A 103 -3.14 -19.91 13.26
CA ALA A 103 -2.24 -18.91 12.71
C ALA A 103 -1.80 -19.34 11.32
N THR A 104 -1.62 -18.37 10.43
CA THR A 104 -1.12 -18.62 9.07
C THR A 104 -0.24 -17.47 8.61
N SER A 105 0.62 -17.73 7.64
CA SER A 105 1.41 -16.69 6.96
C SER A 105 0.60 -16.15 5.79
N VAL A 106 0.50 -14.84 5.71
CA VAL A 106 -0.27 -14.11 4.70
C VAL A 106 0.67 -13.18 3.94
N VAL A 107 0.46 -13.10 2.63
CA VAL A 107 1.02 -12.04 1.80
C VAL A 107 -0.16 -11.22 1.28
N LEU A 108 -0.25 -9.97 1.71
CA LEU A 108 -1.32 -9.05 1.32
C LEU A 108 -0.76 -7.98 0.39
N THR A 109 -1.42 -7.74 -0.73
CA THR A 109 -1.11 -6.63 -1.64
C THR A 109 -2.27 -5.63 -1.62
N PRO A 110 -2.04 -4.38 -2.03
CA PRO A 110 -3.10 -3.38 -2.11
C PRO A 110 -4.20 -3.76 -3.11
N GLU A 111 -3.83 -4.43 -4.21
CA GLU A 111 -4.73 -4.72 -5.32
C GLU A 111 -5.48 -6.06 -5.21
N ASP A 112 -5.01 -6.98 -4.35
CA ASP A 112 -5.61 -8.31 -4.18
C ASP A 112 -6.11 -8.49 -2.74
N PRO A 113 -7.41 -8.26 -2.48
CA PRO A 113 -8.01 -8.63 -1.22
C PRO A 113 -7.82 -10.12 -0.97
N LEU A 114 -7.53 -10.49 0.28
CA LEU A 114 -7.31 -11.87 0.68
C LEU A 114 -8.32 -12.31 1.71
N LEU A 115 -8.89 -13.50 1.53
CA LEU A 115 -9.74 -14.15 2.51
C LEU A 115 -8.98 -15.25 3.24
N TRP A 116 -8.91 -15.13 4.56
CA TRP A 116 -8.49 -16.24 5.41
C TRP A 116 -9.71 -16.98 5.94
N ASP A 117 -9.83 -18.25 5.55
CA ASP A 117 -10.75 -19.19 6.18
C ASP A 117 -10.04 -19.79 7.40
N VAL A 118 -10.46 -19.37 8.58
CA VAL A 118 -9.85 -19.79 9.85
C VAL A 118 -10.15 -21.27 10.13
N ASP A 119 -11.35 -21.73 9.78
CA ASP A 119 -11.79 -23.08 10.13
C ASP A 119 -11.03 -24.15 9.34
N GLN A 120 -10.75 -23.86 8.06
CA GLN A 120 -9.95 -24.70 7.17
C GLN A 120 -8.46 -24.33 7.18
N ASN A 121 -8.08 -23.24 7.87
CA ASN A 121 -6.74 -22.68 7.93
C ASN A 121 -6.09 -22.46 6.55
N GLN A 122 -6.84 -21.88 5.62
CA GLN A 122 -6.41 -21.65 4.23
C GLN A 122 -6.66 -20.20 3.80
N THR A 123 -5.82 -19.70 2.91
CA THR A 123 -6.00 -18.40 2.27
C THR A 123 -6.58 -18.56 0.87
N LEU A 124 -7.56 -17.74 0.54
CA LEU A 124 -8.31 -17.76 -0.70
C LEU A 124 -8.33 -16.35 -1.31
N PRO A 125 -8.50 -16.22 -2.64
CA PRO A 125 -8.76 -14.93 -3.26
C PRO A 125 -9.99 -14.25 -2.64
N GLY A 126 -9.83 -13.01 -2.19
CA GLY A 126 -10.86 -12.25 -1.49
C GLY A 126 -11.77 -11.43 -2.38
N ARG A 127 -11.47 -11.30 -3.69
CA ARG A 127 -12.14 -10.35 -4.61
C ARG A 127 -13.68 -10.50 -4.64
N VAL A 128 -14.18 -11.73 -4.60
CA VAL A 128 -15.62 -12.03 -4.59
C VAL A 128 -16.30 -11.55 -3.30
N HIS A 129 -15.58 -11.53 -2.18
CA HIS A 129 -16.12 -11.13 -0.88
C HIS A 129 -15.81 -9.68 -0.53
N ALA A 130 -14.81 -9.06 -1.17
CA ALA A 130 -14.45 -7.66 -0.93
C ALA A 130 -15.58 -6.69 -1.30
N GLN A 131 -16.38 -7.01 -2.33
CA GLN A 131 -17.57 -6.24 -2.68
C GLN A 131 -18.58 -6.16 -1.52
N LEU A 132 -18.70 -7.24 -0.72
CA LEU A 132 -19.57 -7.26 0.46
C LEU A 132 -19.12 -6.30 1.57
N CYS A 133 -17.85 -5.89 1.54
CA CYS A 133 -17.28 -4.95 2.51
C CYS A 133 -17.42 -3.50 2.08
N GLU A 134 -17.45 -3.22 0.77
CA GLU A 134 -17.66 -1.89 0.20
C GLU A 134 -19.13 -1.45 0.33
N ASP A 135 -20.08 -2.39 0.22
CA ASP A 135 -21.52 -2.10 0.33
C ASP A 135 -22.01 -1.79 1.77
N ARG A 136 -21.13 -1.88 2.78
CA ARG A 136 -21.46 -1.69 4.20
C ARG A 136 -20.83 -0.47 4.87
N SER A 137 -20.05 0.33 4.14
CA SER A 137 -19.47 1.61 4.61
C SER A 137 -20.37 2.78 4.26
#